data_AF-A0A521ZCD7-F1
#
_entry.id   AF-A0A521ZCD7-F1
#
_cell.length_a   1.000
_cell.length_b   1.000
_cell.length_c   1.000
_cell.angle_alpha   90.00
_cell.angle_beta   90.00
_cell.angle_gamma   90.00
#
_symmetry.space_group_name_H-M   'P 1'
#
loop_
_entity.id
_entity.type
_entity.pdbx_description
1 polymer ?
#
loop_
_entity_poly.entity_id
_entity_poly.type
_entity_poly.pdbx_seq_one_letter_code
_entity_poly.pdbx_strand_id
1 'polypeptide(L)'
;MRAHAHQVERGFSLIEIMVALAIGMATVVIMMQMLSNSEASKRTSGGGNDAQMNGTLALFNLERDIQASGYGINSFNVLGCNVTYTTSTDSVSVTIPLAPTTINPPTTKVPAGDANTDTLLVVYGNGSGSSEGDPLISNSTAGSYPVSTTSSFNIGDVVMAQASV
;
A
#
# COMPACT_ATOMS: atom_id res chain seq x y z
N MET A 1 20.91 47.89 78.95
CA MET A 1 21.89 47.27 78.03
C MET A 1 21.34 45.90 77.62
N ARG A 2 21.10 45.69 76.33
CA ARG A 2 20.57 44.43 75.78
C ARG A 2 21.73 43.48 75.49
N ALA A 3 21.71 42.29 76.10
CA ALA A 3 22.67 41.24 75.80
C ALA A 3 22.27 40.57 74.47
N HIS A 4 23.12 40.70 73.46
CA HIS A 4 22.99 39.94 72.22
C HIS A 4 23.42 38.49 72.49
N ALA A 5 22.49 37.55 72.35
CA ALA A 5 22.81 36.14 72.40
C ALA A 5 23.67 35.79 71.18
N HIS A 6 24.89 35.31 71.41
CA HIS A 6 25.76 34.83 70.35
C HIS A 6 25.17 33.51 69.82
N GLN A 7 24.61 33.56 68.62
CA GLN A 7 24.14 32.36 67.92
C GLN A 7 25.37 31.53 67.57
N VAL A 8 25.50 30.35 68.19
CA VAL A 8 26.59 29.41 67.91
C VAL A 8 26.30 28.78 66.55
N GLU A 9 27.13 29.07 65.55
CA GLU A 9 27.05 28.38 64.26
C GLU A 9 27.49 26.93 64.45
N ARG A 10 26.57 26.00 64.25
CA ARG A 10 26.88 24.57 64.19
C ARG A 10 27.24 24.23 62.75
N GLY A 11 28.51 23.87 62.51
CA GLY A 11 28.95 23.33 61.23
C GLY A 11 28.32 21.97 60.93
N PHE A 12 28.30 21.58 59.66
CA PHE A 12 27.78 20.28 59.24
C PHE A 12 28.70 19.13 59.65
N SER A 13 28.10 18.03 60.09
CA SER A 13 28.84 16.79 60.35
C SER A 13 29.26 16.11 59.04
N LEU A 14 30.40 15.40 59.04
CA LEU A 14 30.87 14.63 57.87
C LEU A 14 29.81 13.63 57.40
N ILE A 15 29.04 13.05 58.33
CA ILE A 15 27.96 12.13 58.00
C ILE A 15 26.78 12.82 57.31
N GLU A 16 26.45 14.08 57.67
CA GLU A 16 25.40 14.84 56.97
C GLU A 16 25.79 15.09 55.52
N ILE A 17 27.05 15.42 55.26
CA ILE A 17 27.55 15.64 53.89
C ILE A 17 27.57 14.33 53.09
N MET A 18 27.98 13.21 53.70
CA MET A 18 27.96 11.90 53.05
C MET A 18 26.54 11.48 52.68
N VAL A 19 25.56 11.67 53.57
CA VAL A 19 24.15 11.36 53.31
C VAL A 19 23.57 12.28 52.25
N ALA A 20 23.85 13.59 52.30
CA ALA A 20 23.39 14.55 51.30
C ALA A 20 23.93 14.24 49.89
N LEU A 21 25.21 13.88 49.77
CA LEU A 21 25.81 13.47 48.50
C LEU A 21 25.22 12.16 47.98
N ALA A 22 24.98 11.18 48.85
CA ALA A 22 24.36 9.91 48.47
C ALA A 22 22.94 10.13 47.93
N ILE A 23 22.13 10.97 48.60
CA ILE A 23 20.78 11.32 48.14
C ILE A 23 20.84 12.10 46.82
N GLY A 24 21.77 13.06 46.69
CA GLY A 24 21.94 13.83 45.45
C GLY A 24 22.34 12.97 44.25
N MET A 25 23.20 11.97 44.44
CA MET A 25 23.53 11.03 43.38
C MET A 25 22.35 10.11 43.04
N ALA A 26 21.61 9.64 44.06
CA ALA A 26 20.43 8.81 43.85
C ALA A 26 19.34 9.54 43.04
N THR A 27 19.10 10.83 43.33
CA THR A 27 18.08 11.61 42.60
C THR A 27 18.47 11.80 41.13
N VAL A 28 19.74 12.09 40.82
CA VAL A 28 20.21 12.22 39.43
C VAL A 28 20.02 10.92 38.65
N VAL A 29 20.35 9.77 39.25
CA VAL A 29 20.15 8.46 38.61
C VAL A 29 18.67 8.21 38.32
N ILE A 30 17.79 8.49 39.29
CA ILE A 30 16.35 8.34 39.10
C ILE A 30 15.84 9.23 37.96
N MET A 31 16.28 10.49 37.90
CA MET A 31 15.90 11.40 36.81
C MET A 31 16.39 10.93 35.45
N MET A 32 17.63 10.45 35.35
CA MET A 32 18.15 9.89 34.10
C MET A 32 17.37 8.65 33.65
N GLN A 33 16.96 7.78 34.57
CA GLN A 33 16.10 6.63 34.24
C GLN A 33 14.74 7.08 33.71
N MET A 34 14.11 8.09 34.32
CA MET A 34 12.84 8.63 33.83
C MET A 34 12.98 9.21 32.41
N LEU A 35 14.05 9.96 32.14
CA LEU A 35 14.33 10.51 30.81
C LEU A 35 14.58 9.41 29.78
N SER A 36 15.40 8.41 30.12
CA SER A 36 15.66 7.25 29.25
C SER A 36 14.37 6.52 28.89
N ASN A 37 13.50 6.29 29.86
CA ASN A 37 12.21 5.64 29.63
C ASN A 37 11.27 6.50 28.78
N SER A 38 11.28 7.82 28.98
CA SER A 38 10.49 8.76 28.18
C SER A 38 10.95 8.80 26.72
N GLU A 39 12.27 8.81 26.48
CA GLU A 39 12.83 8.75 25.12
C GLU A 39 12.53 7.41 24.44
N ALA A 40 12.68 6.29 25.17
CA ALA A 40 12.32 4.98 24.66
C ALA A 40 10.84 4.93 24.24
N SER A 41 9.94 5.43 25.09
CA SER A 41 8.51 5.52 24.79
C SER A 41 8.23 6.42 23.58
N LYS A 42 8.92 7.55 23.46
CA LYS A 42 8.84 8.44 22.29
C LYS A 42 9.26 7.75 21.00
N ARG A 43 10.36 7.01 20.99
CA ARG A 43 10.84 6.28 19.80
C ARG A 43 9.91 5.15 19.42
N THR A 44 9.41 4.38 20.39
CA THR A 44 8.44 3.31 20.13
C THR A 44 7.12 3.85 19.61
N SER A 45 6.60 4.93 20.19
CA SER A 45 5.37 5.57 19.73
C SER A 45 5.53 6.19 18.34
N GLY A 46 6.64 6.90 18.10
CA GLY A 46 6.97 7.46 16.78
C GLY A 46 7.11 6.38 15.71
N GLY A 47 7.93 5.35 15.96
CA GLY A 47 8.10 4.23 15.04
C GLY A 47 6.82 3.44 14.80
N GLY A 48 5.97 3.28 15.84
CA GLY A 48 4.66 2.67 15.70
C GLY A 48 3.68 3.51 14.88
N ASN A 49 3.75 4.84 14.99
CA ASN A 49 2.96 5.75 14.17
C ASN A 49 3.40 5.68 12.69
N ASP A 50 4.71 5.70 12.43
CA ASP A 50 5.25 5.60 11.08
C ASP A 50 4.89 4.25 10.43
N ALA A 51 4.94 3.16 11.20
CA ALA A 51 4.51 1.84 10.73
C ALA A 51 3.02 1.81 10.35
N GLN A 52 2.15 2.42 11.16
CA GLN A 52 0.72 2.50 10.86
C GLN A 52 0.42 3.39 9.65
N MET A 53 1.11 4.52 9.51
CA MET A 53 0.98 5.40 8.36
C MET A 53 1.40 4.68 7.07
N ASN A 54 2.56 4.01 7.10
CA ASN A 54 3.04 3.23 5.96
C ASN A 54 2.12 2.05 5.62
N GLY A 55 1.60 1.35 6.64
CA GLY A 55 0.62 0.28 6.46
C GLY A 55 -0.67 0.79 5.81
N THR A 56 -1.17 1.94 6.27
CA THR A 56 -2.38 2.57 5.70
C THR A 56 -2.16 3.00 4.25
N LEU A 57 -1.00 3.60 3.95
CA LEU A 57 -0.65 3.98 2.58
C LEU A 57 -0.51 2.76 1.66
N ALA A 58 0.10 1.66 2.15
CA ALA A 58 0.19 0.41 1.40
C ALA A 58 -1.21 -0.14 1.08
N LEU A 59 -2.11 -0.19 2.09
CA LEU A 59 -3.48 -0.63 1.90
C LEU A 59 -4.26 0.26 0.94
N PHE A 60 -4.07 1.58 0.97
CA PHE A 60 -4.71 2.51 0.05
C PHE A 60 -4.30 2.25 -1.40
N ASN A 61 -3.01 1.98 -1.66
CA ASN A 61 -2.55 1.63 -3.00
C ASN A 61 -3.14 0.29 -3.46
N LEU A 62 -3.18 -0.72 -2.59
CA LEU A 62 -3.82 -2.00 -2.90
C LEU A 62 -5.30 -1.83 -3.22
N GLU A 63 -6.03 -1.05 -2.41
CA GLU A 63 -7.44 -0.75 -2.66
C GLU A 63 -7.64 -0.07 -4.00
N ARG A 64 -6.82 0.93 -4.33
CA ARG A 64 -6.88 1.64 -5.61
C ARG A 64 -6.69 0.70 -6.80
N ASP A 65 -5.71 -0.19 -6.73
CA ASP A 65 -5.42 -1.13 -7.83
C ASP A 65 -6.53 -2.19 -7.95
N ILE A 66 -7.03 -2.70 -6.82
CA ILE A 66 -8.15 -3.66 -6.80
C ILE A 66 -9.45 -3.01 -7.31
N GLN A 67 -9.72 -1.74 -6.99
CA GLN A 67 -10.88 -1.02 -7.51
C GLN A 67 -10.82 -0.82 -9.03
N ALA A 68 -9.62 -0.60 -9.58
CA ALA A 68 -9.41 -0.51 -11.02
C ALA A 68 -9.47 -1.89 -11.72
N SER A 69 -9.43 -2.97 -10.96
CA SER A 69 -9.43 -4.33 -11.50
C SER A 69 -10.71 -4.61 -12.29
N GLY A 70 -10.57 -5.32 -13.40
CA GLY A 70 -11.66 -5.60 -14.32
C GLY A 70 -12.06 -4.42 -15.22
N TYR A 71 -11.51 -3.21 -15.02
CA TYR A 71 -11.69 -2.13 -15.98
C TYR A 71 -11.20 -2.55 -17.37
N GLY A 72 -11.95 -2.22 -18.42
CA GLY A 72 -11.64 -2.66 -19.79
C GLY A 72 -11.97 -4.14 -20.10
N ILE A 73 -12.46 -4.93 -19.14
CA ILE A 73 -13.03 -6.25 -19.40
C ILE A 73 -14.53 -6.09 -19.65
N ASN A 74 -14.95 -6.08 -20.91
CA ASN A 74 -16.36 -5.93 -21.32
C ASN A 74 -17.01 -7.22 -21.84
N SER A 75 -16.25 -8.31 -21.84
CA SER A 75 -16.66 -9.63 -22.33
C SER A 75 -16.96 -10.58 -21.17
N PHE A 76 -18.23 -10.64 -20.76
CA PHE A 76 -18.66 -11.44 -19.59
C PHE A 76 -18.59 -12.95 -19.81
N ASN A 77 -18.67 -13.41 -21.06
CA ASN A 77 -18.59 -14.81 -21.46
C ASN A 77 -17.20 -15.43 -21.30
N VAL A 78 -16.14 -14.62 -21.33
CA VAL A 78 -14.75 -15.07 -21.13
C VAL A 78 -14.25 -14.85 -19.69
N LEU A 79 -15.07 -14.23 -18.84
CA LEU A 79 -14.74 -14.04 -17.43
C LEU A 79 -14.64 -15.40 -16.72
N GLY A 80 -13.52 -15.66 -16.06
CA GLY A 80 -13.20 -16.95 -15.44
C GLY A 80 -12.56 -17.97 -16.39
N CYS A 81 -12.47 -17.69 -17.70
CA CYS A 81 -11.71 -18.51 -18.63
C CYS A 81 -10.21 -18.17 -18.56
N ASN A 82 -9.37 -19.14 -18.95
CA ASN A 82 -7.94 -18.90 -19.12
C ASN A 82 -7.69 -18.24 -20.47
N VAL A 83 -7.17 -17.02 -20.46
CA VAL A 83 -6.80 -16.28 -21.66
C VAL A 83 -5.30 -16.42 -21.88
N THR A 84 -4.91 -16.79 -23.10
CA THR A 84 -3.51 -16.83 -23.52
C THR A 84 -3.25 -15.65 -24.45
N TYR A 85 -2.29 -14.81 -24.07
CA TYR A 85 -1.84 -13.70 -24.89
C TYR A 85 -0.32 -13.73 -24.98
N THR A 86 0.22 -13.03 -25.98
CA THR A 86 1.68 -12.92 -26.16
C THR A 86 2.10 -11.53 -25.67
N THR A 87 3.07 -11.47 -24.76
CA THR A 87 3.54 -10.20 -24.22
C THR A 87 4.20 -9.37 -25.31
N SER A 88 3.88 -8.07 -25.38
CA SER A 88 4.45 -7.17 -26.39
C SER A 88 5.94 -6.91 -26.20
N THR A 89 6.43 -7.00 -24.96
CA THR A 89 7.83 -6.74 -24.60
C THR A 89 8.76 -7.89 -24.96
N ASP A 90 8.38 -9.13 -24.60
CA ASP A 90 9.27 -10.29 -24.66
C ASP A 90 8.79 -11.40 -25.61
N SER A 91 7.65 -11.21 -26.28
CA SER A 91 7.03 -12.20 -27.18
C SER A 91 6.76 -13.56 -26.52
N VAL A 92 6.53 -13.58 -25.21
CA VAL A 92 6.26 -14.81 -24.45
C VAL A 92 4.75 -15.03 -24.39
N SER A 93 4.30 -16.24 -24.71
CA SER A 93 2.90 -16.64 -24.50
C SER A 93 2.63 -16.88 -23.02
N VAL A 94 1.73 -16.08 -22.46
CA VAL A 94 1.32 -16.13 -21.06
C VAL A 94 -0.16 -16.44 -21.00
N THR A 95 -0.50 -17.53 -20.29
CA THR A 95 -1.88 -17.85 -19.92
C THR A 95 -2.19 -17.32 -18.52
N ILE A 96 -3.27 -16.56 -18.35
CA ILE A 96 -3.78 -16.13 -17.05
C ILE A 96 -5.27 -16.41 -16.94
N PRO A 97 -5.81 -16.68 -15.73
CA PRO A 97 -7.26 -16.65 -15.53
C PRO A 97 -7.75 -15.20 -15.71
N LEU A 98 -8.73 -14.99 -16.58
CA LEU A 98 -9.34 -13.69 -16.78
C LEU A 98 -10.35 -13.44 -15.66
N ALA A 99 -9.85 -12.94 -14.54
CA ALA A 99 -10.64 -12.46 -13.41
C ALA A 99 -10.09 -11.09 -12.99
N PRO A 100 -10.92 -10.19 -12.41
CA PRO A 100 -10.47 -8.86 -12.02
C PRO A 100 -9.27 -8.93 -11.06
N THR A 101 -9.41 -9.72 -9.99
CA THR A 101 -8.33 -9.99 -9.03
C THR A 101 -8.29 -11.47 -8.70
N THR A 102 -7.10 -12.07 -8.74
CA THR A 102 -6.85 -13.45 -8.29
C THR A 102 -5.90 -13.43 -7.09
N ILE A 103 -6.31 -14.03 -5.97
CA ILE A 103 -5.50 -14.17 -4.76
C ILE A 103 -4.68 -15.45 -4.87
N ASN A 104 -3.40 -15.36 -4.53
CA ASN A 104 -2.43 -16.44 -4.57
C ASN A 104 -2.36 -17.17 -5.92
N PRO A 105 -2.10 -16.44 -7.03
CA PRO A 105 -1.86 -17.05 -8.33
C PRO A 105 -0.60 -17.94 -8.29
N PRO A 106 -0.44 -18.87 -9.25
CA PRO A 106 0.77 -19.67 -9.37
C PRO A 106 2.03 -18.79 -9.48
N THR A 107 3.12 -19.22 -8.84
CA THR A 107 4.39 -18.48 -8.79
C THR A 107 5.04 -18.24 -10.16
N THR A 108 4.61 -18.99 -11.16
CA THR A 108 4.96 -18.78 -12.59
C THR A 108 4.39 -17.50 -13.19
N LYS A 109 3.40 -16.86 -12.55
CA LYS A 109 2.71 -15.65 -13.04
C LYS A 109 3.03 -14.43 -12.20
N VAL A 110 3.05 -14.60 -10.88
CA VAL A 110 3.48 -13.58 -9.92
C VAL A 110 4.57 -14.21 -9.04
N PRO A 111 5.76 -13.61 -8.92
CA PRO A 111 6.81 -14.14 -8.04
C PRO A 111 6.30 -14.36 -6.61
N ALA A 112 6.83 -15.39 -5.94
CA ALA A 112 6.51 -15.62 -4.55
C ALA A 112 6.97 -14.44 -3.68
N GLY A 113 6.11 -13.97 -2.79
CA GLY A 113 6.47 -13.04 -1.72
C GLY A 113 7.19 -13.74 -0.56
N ASP A 114 7.28 -13.04 0.58
CA ASP A 114 7.82 -13.60 1.81
C ASP A 114 6.91 -14.70 2.39
N ALA A 115 7.45 -15.48 3.33
CA ALA A 115 6.66 -16.51 4.00
C ALA A 115 5.41 -15.91 4.68
N ASN A 116 4.26 -16.57 4.52
CA ASN A 116 2.96 -16.12 5.01
C ASN A 116 2.46 -14.80 4.41
N THR A 117 2.88 -14.45 3.19
CA THR A 117 2.31 -13.34 2.42
C THR A 117 1.37 -13.83 1.33
N ASP A 118 0.34 -13.04 1.06
CA ASP A 118 -0.52 -13.25 -0.10
C ASP A 118 0.05 -12.51 -1.31
N THR A 119 -0.12 -13.10 -2.49
CA THR A 119 0.20 -12.47 -3.77
C THR A 119 -1.07 -12.19 -4.53
N LEU A 120 -1.15 -11.06 -5.24
CA LEU A 120 -2.33 -10.67 -5.99
C LEU A 120 -1.96 -10.52 -7.47
N LEU A 121 -2.76 -11.15 -8.34
CA LEU A 121 -2.76 -10.87 -9.77
C LEU A 121 -3.96 -9.97 -10.08
N VAL A 122 -3.69 -8.73 -10.46
CA VAL A 122 -4.70 -7.74 -10.82
C VAL A 122 -4.69 -7.56 -12.33
N VAL A 123 -5.86 -7.66 -12.96
CA VAL A 123 -6.02 -7.49 -14.40
C VAL A 123 -6.90 -6.29 -14.67
N TYR A 124 -6.39 -5.33 -15.44
CA TYR A 124 -7.15 -4.21 -15.96
C TYR A 124 -6.65 -3.88 -17.37
N GLY A 125 -7.57 -3.44 -18.23
CA GLY A 125 -7.29 -2.89 -19.54
C GLY A 125 -7.23 -1.37 -19.48
N ASN A 126 -6.55 -0.76 -20.44
CA ASN A 126 -6.52 0.68 -20.66
C ASN A 126 -7.15 1.08 -22.01
N GLY A 127 -7.64 0.11 -22.78
CA GLY A 127 -8.34 0.32 -24.04
C GLY A 127 -9.84 0.57 -23.83
N SER A 128 -10.43 1.39 -24.70
CA SER A 128 -11.86 1.68 -24.71
C SER A 128 -12.69 0.60 -25.44
N GLY A 129 -12.05 -0.27 -26.24
CA GLY A 129 -12.71 -1.29 -27.05
C GLY A 129 -12.76 -2.68 -26.42
N SER A 130 -13.67 -3.52 -26.91
CA SER A 130 -13.74 -4.95 -26.57
C SER A 130 -12.60 -5.75 -27.15
N SER A 131 -12.08 -6.68 -26.35
CA SER A 131 -11.12 -7.69 -26.81
C SER A 131 -11.73 -8.68 -27.81
N GLU A 132 -13.07 -8.80 -27.84
CA GLU A 132 -13.84 -9.65 -28.77
C GLU A 132 -14.33 -8.91 -30.03
N GLY A 133 -14.02 -7.62 -30.18
CA GLY A 133 -14.56 -6.78 -31.25
C GLY A 133 -15.91 -6.15 -30.88
N ASP A 134 -16.31 -5.11 -31.62
CA ASP A 134 -17.48 -4.28 -31.29
C ASP A 134 -18.74 -4.76 -32.04
N PRO A 135 -19.83 -5.12 -31.34
CA PRO A 135 -21.06 -5.53 -32.00
C PRO A 135 -21.69 -4.39 -32.81
N LEU A 136 -22.27 -4.76 -33.95
CA LEU A 136 -23.08 -3.85 -34.74
C LEU A 136 -24.47 -3.71 -34.10
N ILE A 137 -24.86 -2.48 -33.76
CA ILE A 137 -26.13 -2.20 -33.06
C ILE A 137 -27.33 -2.05 -34.01
N SER A 138 -27.10 -1.98 -35.32
CA SER A 138 -28.13 -2.02 -36.35
C SER A 138 -27.56 -2.42 -37.73
N ASN A 139 -28.44 -2.65 -38.71
CA ASN A 139 -28.03 -2.97 -40.07
C ASN A 139 -27.06 -1.92 -40.64
N SER A 140 -25.89 -2.39 -41.06
CA SER A 140 -24.90 -1.56 -41.73
C SER A 140 -25.43 -1.11 -43.09
N THR A 141 -25.14 0.13 -43.45
CA THR A 141 -25.36 0.66 -44.81
C THR A 141 -24.00 0.84 -45.48
N ALA A 142 -23.98 1.02 -46.80
CA ALA A 142 -22.71 1.19 -47.52
C ALA A 142 -21.90 2.34 -46.92
N GLY A 143 -20.74 2.02 -46.34
CA GLY A 143 -19.84 3.00 -45.72
C GLY A 143 -20.20 3.43 -44.30
N SER A 144 -21.22 2.83 -43.65
CA SER A 144 -21.60 3.15 -42.27
C SER A 144 -21.89 1.90 -41.45
N TYR A 145 -21.12 1.73 -40.38
CA TYR A 145 -21.18 0.60 -39.46
C TYR A 145 -21.49 1.15 -38.05
N PRO A 146 -22.73 0.99 -37.55
CA PRO A 146 -23.10 1.47 -36.24
C PRO A 146 -22.62 0.47 -35.17
N VAL A 147 -21.74 0.92 -34.30
CA VAL A 147 -21.05 0.11 -33.28
C VAL A 147 -21.46 0.53 -31.86
N SER A 148 -21.33 -0.35 -30.89
CA SER A 148 -21.72 -0.08 -29.49
C SER A 148 -20.72 0.80 -28.75
N THR A 149 -19.44 0.78 -29.13
CA THR A 149 -18.36 1.54 -28.47
C THR A 149 -17.68 2.50 -29.46
N THR A 150 -18.41 3.54 -29.89
CA THR A 150 -17.88 4.54 -30.84
C THR A 150 -16.63 5.26 -30.34
N SER A 151 -16.45 5.40 -29.03
CA SER A 151 -15.25 5.98 -28.40
C SER A 151 -14.00 5.10 -28.47
N SER A 152 -14.11 3.89 -29.02
CA SER A 152 -13.00 2.94 -29.20
C SER A 152 -12.26 3.12 -30.52
N PHE A 153 -12.80 3.94 -31.43
CA PHE A 153 -12.28 4.12 -32.78
C PHE A 153 -11.85 5.58 -33.00
N ASN A 154 -10.67 5.75 -33.58
CA ASN A 154 -10.16 7.02 -34.06
C ASN A 154 -10.24 7.13 -35.59
N ILE A 155 -10.23 8.35 -36.11
CA ILE A 155 -10.15 8.59 -37.55
C ILE A 155 -8.83 8.02 -38.07
N GLY A 156 -8.91 7.10 -39.04
CA GLY A 156 -7.75 6.43 -39.63
C GLY A 156 -7.53 5.00 -39.14
N ASP A 157 -8.29 4.53 -38.15
CA ASP A 157 -8.24 3.15 -37.70
C ASP A 157 -8.74 2.20 -38.80
N VAL A 158 -8.04 1.08 -38.98
CA VAL A 158 -8.43 0.02 -39.91
C VAL A 158 -9.30 -0.98 -39.18
N VAL A 159 -10.57 -1.06 -39.58
CA VAL A 159 -11.55 -2.00 -39.01
C VAL A 159 -11.89 -3.08 -40.02
N MET A 160 -12.07 -4.31 -39.55
CA MET A 160 -12.56 -5.42 -40.35
C MET A 160 -13.92 -5.87 -39.83
N ALA A 161 -14.93 -5.82 -40.69
CA ALA A 161 -16.25 -6.36 -40.39
C ALA A 161 -16.26 -7.88 -40.62
N GLN A 162 -16.77 -8.64 -39.65
CA GLN A 162 -16.99 -10.08 -39.76
C GLN A 162 -18.49 -10.37 -39.55
N ALA A 163 -19.04 -11.35 -40.28
CA ALA A 163 -20.39 -11.83 -40.03
C ALA A 163 -20.41 -12.67 -38.74
N SER A 164 -21.41 -12.45 -37.87
CA SER A 164 -21.61 -13.22 -36.65
C SER A 164 -21.72 -14.72 -36.96
N VAL A 165 -20.91 -15.55 -36.29
CA VAL A 165 -21.04 -17.02 -36.29
C VAL A 165 -22.10 -17.49 -35.31
#